data_AF-A0A382QPF7-F1
#
_entry.id   AF-A0A382QPF7-F1
#
_cell.length_a   1.000
_cell.length_b   1.000
_cell.length_c   1.000
_cell.angle_alpha   90.00
_cell.angle_beta   90.00
_cell.angle_gamma   90.00
#
_symmetry.space_group_name_H-M   'P 1'
#
loop_
_entity.id
_entity.type
_entity.pdbx_description
1 polymer ?
#
loop_
_entity_poly.entity_id
_entity_poly.type
_entity_poly.pdbx_seq_one_letter_code
_entity_poly.pdbx_strand_id
1 'polypeptide(L)'
;MQYVMDVLFRWGHILFGVTWIGLLYYFNFVQTEYVKEAEDSAKADVMQKLAPRALWWFRWAALFTFLTGLILIWFITSEAPRFSLGISFGVLMGTIMMLNVWGIIWPN
;
A
#
# COMPACT_ATOMS: atom_id res chain seq x y z
N MET A 1 -20.94 12.89 14.25
CA MET A 1 -19.56 13.07 13.73
C MET A 1 -18.80 11.75 13.65
N GLN A 2 -18.81 10.92 14.70
CA GLN A 2 -18.05 9.67 14.73
C GLN A 2 -18.39 8.67 13.60
N TYR A 3 -19.69 8.46 13.30
CA TYR A 3 -20.12 7.61 12.18
C TYR A 3 -19.56 8.06 10.83
N VAL A 4 -19.61 9.37 10.55
CA VAL A 4 -19.09 9.94 9.28
C VAL A 4 -17.58 9.72 9.18
N MET A 5 -16.85 9.88 10.30
CA MET A 5 -15.41 9.65 10.34
C MET A 5 -15.07 8.16 10.14
N ASP A 6 -15.79 7.23 10.76
CA ASP A 6 -15.59 5.80 10.52
C ASP A 6 -15.72 5.45 9.04
N VAL A 7 -16.82 5.88 8.41
CA VAL A 7 -17.08 5.61 6.99
C VAL A 7 -15.98 6.21 6.11
N LEU A 8 -15.58 7.45 6.39
CA LEU A 8 -14.54 8.15 5.62
C LEU A 8 -13.19 7.43 5.70
N PHE A 9 -12.73 7.09 6.90
CA PHE A 9 -11.44 6.41 7.09
C PHE A 9 -11.48 4.97 6.60
N ARG A 10 -12.61 4.28 6.71
CA ARG A 10 -12.80 2.93 6.17
C ARG A 10 -12.74 2.93 4.65
N TRP A 11 -13.46 3.85 4.03
CA TRP A 11 -13.42 4.03 2.59
C TRP A 11 -12.00 4.39 2.11
N GLY A 12 -11.33 5.32 2.80
CA GLY A 12 -9.95 5.67 2.53
C GLY A 12 -9.01 4.46 2.65
N HIS A 13 -9.11 3.69 3.73
CA HIS A 13 -8.30 2.49 3.94
C HIS A 13 -8.46 1.47 2.82
N ILE A 14 -9.70 1.24 2.38
CA ILE A 14 -10.00 0.35 1.25
C ILE A 14 -9.41 0.90 -0.04
N LEU A 15 -9.60 2.19 -0.35
CA LEU A 15 -9.08 2.82 -1.56
C LEU A 15 -7.55 2.71 -1.65
N PHE A 16 -6.86 3.10 -0.58
CA PHE A 16 -5.40 3.03 -0.53
C PHE A 16 -4.91 1.58 -0.57
N GLY A 17 -5.61 0.67 0.11
CA GLY A 17 -5.29 -0.76 0.10
C GLY A 17 -5.41 -1.37 -1.29
N VAL A 18 -6.49 -1.07 -2.02
CA VAL A 18 -6.68 -1.50 -3.41
C VAL A 18 -5.59 -0.92 -4.32
N THR A 19 -5.27 0.36 -4.15
CA THR A 19 -4.18 1.00 -4.92
C THR A 19 -2.84 0.33 -4.64
N TRP A 20 -2.56 0.03 -3.37
CA TRP A 20 -1.33 -0.61 -2.93
C TRP A 20 -1.17 -2.02 -3.52
N ILE A 21 -2.20 -2.85 -3.39
CA ILE A 21 -2.21 -4.22 -3.92
C ILE A 21 -2.20 -4.22 -5.45
N GLY A 22 -2.93 -3.31 -6.09
CA GLY A 22 -2.95 -3.15 -7.54
C GLY A 22 -1.56 -2.85 -8.11
N LEU A 23 -0.80 -1.96 -7.46
CA LEU A 23 0.58 -1.68 -7.84
C LEU A 23 1.51 -2.87 -7.58
N LEU A 24 1.30 -3.65 -6.51
CA LEU A 24 2.03 -4.91 -6.31
C LEU A 24 1.82 -5.87 -7.47
N TYR A 25 0.58 -6.08 -7.90
CA TYR A 25 0.30 -6.96 -9.03
C TYR A 25 0.91 -6.43 -10.32
N TYR A 26 0.84 -5.13 -10.55
CA TYR A 26 1.51 -4.49 -11.67
C TYR A 26 3.03 -4.77 -11.65
N PHE A 27 3.72 -4.56 -10.53
CA PHE A 27 5.17 -4.82 -10.47
C PHE A 27 5.53 -6.29 -10.65
N ASN A 28 4.84 -7.18 -9.93
CA ASN A 28 5.22 -8.59 -9.85
C ASN A 28 4.81 -9.38 -11.11
N PHE A 29 3.62 -9.12 -11.66
CA PHE A 29 3.07 -9.94 -12.73
C PHE A 29 3.09 -9.27 -14.10
N VAL A 30 3.12 -7.92 -14.17
CA VAL A 30 3.04 -7.19 -15.43
C VAL A 30 4.39 -6.62 -15.82
N GLN A 31 4.93 -5.69 -15.03
CA GLN A 31 6.19 -5.00 -15.35
C GLN A 31 7.37 -5.98 -15.39
N THR A 32 7.48 -6.89 -14.43
CA THR A 32 8.59 -7.86 -14.36
C THR A 32 8.62 -8.77 -15.58
N GLU A 33 7.46 -9.24 -16.05
CA GLU A 33 7.40 -10.10 -17.24
C GLU A 33 7.67 -9.30 -18.52
N TYR A 34 7.08 -8.11 -18.67
CA TYR A 34 7.35 -7.23 -19.82
C TYR A 34 8.83 -6.89 -19.98
N VAL A 35 9.54 -6.62 -18.88
CA VAL A 35 10.98 -6.27 -18.92
C VAL A 35 11.85 -7.46 -19.39
N LYS A 36 11.38 -8.70 -19.31
CA LYS A 36 12.15 -9.86 -19.82
C LYS A 36 12.19 -9.88 -21.34
N GLU A 37 11.08 -9.55 -21.99
CA GLU A 37 10.90 -9.62 -23.44
C GLU A 37 11.19 -8.30 -24.17
N ALA A 38 11.19 -7.17 -23.46
CA ALA A 38 11.43 -5.86 -24.05
C ALA A 38 12.84 -5.72 -24.67
N GLU A 39 13.00 -4.82 -25.65
CA GLU A 39 14.32 -4.39 -26.14
C GLU A 39 15.03 -3.49 -25.11
N ASP A 40 16.36 -3.40 -25.18
CA ASP A 40 17.16 -2.66 -24.18
C ASP A 40 16.78 -1.18 -24.06
N SER A 41 16.43 -0.54 -25.17
CA SER A 41 15.96 0.85 -25.20
C SER A 41 14.64 1.03 -24.42
N ALA A 42 13.70 0.10 -24.55
CA ALA A 42 12.43 0.11 -23.84
C ALA A 42 12.60 -0.22 -22.35
N LYS A 43 13.49 -1.16 -22.00
CA LYS A 43 13.82 -1.46 -20.59
C LYS A 43 14.37 -0.21 -19.88
N ALA A 44 15.28 0.50 -20.54
CA ALA A 44 15.85 1.73 -19.99
C ALA A 44 14.77 2.78 -19.71
N ASP A 45 13.83 2.98 -20.66
CA ASP A 45 12.74 3.94 -20.48
C ASP A 45 11.80 3.56 -19.32
N VAL A 46 11.43 2.27 -19.21
CA VAL A 46 10.62 1.76 -18.09
C VAL A 46 11.32 2.02 -16.76
N MET A 47 12.59 1.67 -16.64
CA MET A 47 13.32 1.77 -15.37
C MET A 47 13.60 3.22 -14.98
N GLN A 48 13.76 4.14 -15.94
CA GLN A 48 14.04 5.55 -15.68
C GLN A 48 12.79 6.40 -15.45
N LYS A 49 11.65 6.07 -16.08
CA LYS A 49 10.46 6.93 -16.06
C LYS A 49 9.24 6.23 -15.47
N LEU A 50 8.93 5.01 -15.90
CA LEU A 50 7.69 4.34 -15.52
C LEU A 50 7.76 3.76 -14.10
N ALA A 51 8.81 2.99 -13.81
CA ALA A 51 9.00 2.34 -12.52
C ALA A 51 9.07 3.36 -11.36
N PRO A 52 9.82 4.48 -11.43
CA PRO A 52 9.84 5.46 -10.35
C PRO A 52 8.47 6.13 -10.10
N ARG A 53 7.69 6.38 -11.16
CA ARG A 53 6.32 6.92 -11.02
C ARG A 53 5.41 5.94 -10.31
N ALA A 54 5.43 4.66 -10.72
CA ALA A 54 4.66 3.62 -10.06
C ALA A 54 5.11 3.43 -8.60
N LEU A 55 6.43 3.47 -8.32
CA LEU A 55 6.99 3.35 -6.98
C LEU A 55 6.59 4.52 -6.08
N TRP A 56 6.47 5.72 -6.63
CA TRP A 56 5.96 6.87 -5.89
C TRP A 56 4.54 6.67 -5.40
N TRP A 57 3.63 6.24 -6.28
CA TRP A 57 2.26 5.91 -5.87
C TRP A 57 2.21 4.75 -4.89
N PHE A 58 3.05 3.73 -5.10
CA PHE A 58 3.14 2.56 -4.23
C PHE A 58 3.57 2.93 -2.80
N ARG A 59 4.56 3.82 -2.67
CA ARG A 59 5.06 4.35 -1.40
C ARG A 59 3.98 5.05 -0.59
N TRP A 60 3.21 5.92 -1.22
CA TRP A 60 2.15 6.66 -0.54
C TRP A 60 0.90 5.81 -0.30
N ALA A 61 0.54 4.92 -1.22
CA ALA A 61 -0.56 3.99 -1.02
C ALA A 61 -0.32 3.07 0.20
N ALA A 62 0.90 2.55 0.35
CA ALA A 62 1.29 1.77 1.53
C ALA A 62 1.16 2.58 2.83
N LEU A 63 1.69 3.80 2.85
CA LEU A 63 1.62 4.68 4.03
C LEU A 63 0.18 5.05 4.38
N PHE A 64 -0.62 5.48 3.42
CA PHE A 64 -1.99 5.90 3.70
C PHE A 64 -2.90 4.72 4.06
N THR A 65 -2.68 3.53 3.50
CA THR A 65 -3.34 2.30 4.00
C THR A 65 -2.99 2.09 5.47
N PHE A 66 -1.72 2.18 5.83
CA PHE A 66 -1.28 2.01 7.21
C PHE A 66 -1.87 3.05 8.17
N LEU A 67 -1.77 4.34 7.84
CA LEU A 67 -2.27 5.43 8.70
C LEU A 67 -3.79 5.38 8.89
N THR A 68 -4.54 5.17 7.82
CA THR A 68 -6.00 5.00 7.93
C THR A 68 -6.38 3.76 8.72
N GLY A 69 -5.58 2.68 8.65
CA GLY A 69 -5.74 1.47 9.45
C GLY A 69 -5.53 1.73 10.94
N LEU A 70 -4.50 2.49 11.32
CA LEU A 70 -4.27 2.89 12.72
C LEU A 70 -5.44 3.71 13.28
N ILE A 71 -5.97 4.63 12.48
CA ILE A 71 -7.12 5.45 12.86
C ILE A 71 -8.38 4.57 13.05
N LEU A 72 -8.61 3.61 12.14
CA LEU A 72 -9.71 2.64 12.29
C LEU A 72 -9.56 1.78 13.54
N ILE A 73 -8.34 1.39 13.91
CA ILE A 73 -8.08 0.63 15.13
C ILE A 73 -8.49 1.45 16.36
N TRP A 74 -8.15 2.73 16.40
CA TRP A 74 -8.57 3.63 17.48
C TRP A 74 -10.09 3.73 17.59
N PHE A 75 -10.81 3.81 16.45
CA PHE A 75 -12.27 3.84 16.46
C PHE A 75 -12.90 2.52 16.92
N ILE A 76 -12.40 1.38 16.44
CA ILE A 76 -12.99 0.10 16.84
C ILE A 76 -12.72 -0.22 18.30
N THR A 77 -11.54 0.09 18.85
CA THR A 77 -11.17 -0.23 20.24
C THR A 77 -11.81 0.70 21.26
N SER A 78 -12.13 1.94 20.88
CA SER A 78 -12.84 2.90 21.74
C SER A 78 -14.33 2.59 21.87
N GLU A 79 -14.95 2.01 20.83
CA GLU A 79 -16.38 1.67 20.82
C GLU A 79 -16.68 0.26 21.37
N ALA A 80 -15.76 -0.70 21.18
CA ALA A 80 -15.90 -2.07 21.68
C ALA A 80 -14.54 -2.80 21.64
N PRO A 81 -14.30 -3.86 22.44
CA PRO A 81 -13.05 -4.63 22.34
C PRO A 81 -13.04 -5.58 21.12
N ARG A 82 -13.24 -5.05 19.90
CA ARG A 82 -13.29 -5.80 18.63
C ARG A 82 -11.91 -6.03 18.00
N PHE A 83 -10.84 -5.90 18.78
CA PHE A 83 -9.50 -6.19 18.32
C PHE A 83 -9.30 -7.70 18.20
N SER A 84 -9.31 -8.22 16.98
CA SER A 84 -9.20 -9.65 16.70
C SER A 84 -7.79 -10.02 16.25
N LEU A 85 -7.49 -11.31 16.32
CA LEU A 85 -6.23 -11.87 15.82
C LEU A 85 -5.97 -11.50 14.34
N GLY A 86 -7.01 -11.49 13.50
CA GLY A 86 -6.88 -11.06 12.10
C GLY A 86 -6.46 -9.60 11.94
N ILE A 87 -6.94 -8.70 12.82
CA ILE A 87 -6.52 -7.29 12.83
C ILE A 87 -5.07 -7.19 13.30
N SER A 88 -4.68 -7.91 14.35
CA SER A 88 -3.29 -7.95 14.83
C SER A 88 -2.31 -8.37 13.73
N PHE A 89 -2.64 -9.43 12.99
CA PHE A 89 -1.84 -9.89 11.85
C PHE A 89 -1.80 -8.85 10.73
N GLY A 90 -2.95 -8.24 10.39
CA GLY A 90 -3.00 -7.17 9.41
C GLY A 90 -2.13 -5.97 9.78
N VAL A 91 -2.12 -5.56 11.04
CA VAL A 91 -1.26 -4.48 11.56
C VAL A 91 0.20 -4.85 11.44
N LEU A 92 0.59 -6.06 11.89
CA LEU A 92 1.97 -6.52 11.84
C LEU A 92 2.49 -6.54 10.39
N MET A 93 1.77 -7.20 9.50
CA MET A 93 2.13 -7.31 8.09
C MET A 93 2.11 -5.95 7.40
N GLY A 94 1.11 -5.12 7.67
CA GLY A 94 1.00 -3.76 7.14
C GLY A 94 2.16 -2.88 7.58
N THR A 95 2.58 -2.97 8.84
CA THR A 95 3.74 -2.24 9.39
C THR A 95 5.03 -2.66 8.68
N ILE A 96 5.30 -3.97 8.64
CA ILE A 96 6.51 -4.53 8.02
C ILE A 96 6.59 -4.11 6.56
N MET A 97 5.48 -4.27 5.81
CA MET A 97 5.46 -3.96 4.40
C MET A 97 5.58 -2.46 4.15
N MET A 98 4.89 -1.60 4.90
CA MET A 98 5.04 -0.14 4.78
C MET A 98 6.50 0.29 5.02
N LEU A 99 7.13 -0.22 6.08
CA LEU A 99 8.54 0.05 6.37
C LEU A 99 9.47 -0.51 5.27
N ASN A 100 9.17 -1.68 4.72
CA ASN A 100 9.92 -2.26 3.62
C ASN A 100 9.85 -1.39 2.35
N VAL A 101 8.68 -0.84 2.02
CA VAL A 101 8.55 0.09 0.88
C VAL A 101 9.37 1.35 1.12
N TRP A 102 9.26 1.94 2.31
CA TRP A 102 9.89 3.21 2.63
C TRP A 102 11.40 3.12 2.89
N GLY A 103 11.91 1.99 3.38
CA GLY A 103 13.30 1.81 3.78
C GLY A 103 14.15 0.91 2.89
N ILE A 104 13.55 -0.05 2.17
CA ILE A 104 14.30 -1.04 1.38
C ILE A 104 14.00 -0.92 -0.11
N ILE A 105 12.73 -1.00 -0.52
CA ILE A 105 12.38 -1.04 -1.95
C ILE A 105 12.70 0.28 -2.64
N TRP A 106 12.35 1.41 -2.02
CA TRP A 106 12.54 2.71 -2.65
C TRP A 106 12.78 3.79 -1.60
N PRO A 107 14.01 3.91 -1.05
CA PRO A 107 14.31 4.76 0.09
C PRO A 107 14.36 6.27 -0.19
N ASN A 108 14.53 6.67 -1.46
CA ASN A 108 14.85 8.04 -1.89
C ASN A 108 13.65 8.78 -2.48
#